data_AF-A0A656K1W3-F1
#
_entry.id   AF-A0A656K1W3-F1
#
_cell.length_a   1.000
_cell.length_b   1.000
_cell.length_c   1.000
_cell.angle_alpha   90.00
_cell.angle_beta   90.00
_cell.angle_gamma   90.00
#
_symmetry.space_group_name_H-M   'P 1'
#
loop_
_entity.id
_entity.type
_entity.pdbx_description
1 polymer ?
#
loop_
_entity_poly.entity_id
_entity_poly.type
_entity_poly.pdbx_seq_one_letter_code
_entity_poly.pdbx_strand_id
1 'polypeptide(L)'
;MLYQQLARTDLSDEQRITLLAELSDYPSPQALKLLDAGLGNASDQVRKAAIDASVKLVSNSQRSLLLGPLLDDPEQSVRFHATRALLGLSPDELGLYFAVLQQSAEAFQESLKSQPQDAQNQLQLARLYLQTGDLEPAVAALQRATSLDPGNIEAALAHIELLDRKGQAEQARSLFAGLLERNPGSSILQHALGMWLLNHGQAEFALLSLA
;
A
#
# COMPACT_ATOMS: atom_id res chain seq x y z
N MET A 1 17.36 -14.40 18.03
CA MET A 1 18.06 -13.10 18.16
C MET A 1 17.11 -11.92 17.93
N LEU A 2 16.36 -11.86 16.81
CA LEU A 2 15.43 -10.76 16.50
C LEU A 2 14.48 -10.37 17.65
N TYR A 3 13.68 -11.31 18.17
CA TYR A 3 12.71 -11.02 19.24
C TYR A 3 13.35 -10.52 20.54
N GLN A 4 14.52 -11.04 20.88
CA GLN A 4 15.25 -10.61 22.08
C GLN A 4 15.76 -9.18 21.92
N GLN A 5 16.19 -8.80 20.72
CA GLN A 5 16.59 -7.42 20.44
C GLN A 5 15.37 -6.50 20.51
N LEU A 6 14.28 -6.82 19.81
CA LEU A 6 13.09 -5.97 19.78
C LEU A 6 12.39 -5.84 21.16
N ALA A 7 12.56 -6.82 22.05
CA ALA A 7 12.06 -6.76 23.43
C ALA A 7 12.87 -5.84 24.35
N ARG A 8 14.03 -5.34 23.92
CA ARG A 8 14.87 -4.45 24.73
C ARG A 8 14.24 -3.08 24.90
N THR A 9 14.35 -2.52 26.11
CA THR A 9 13.80 -1.21 26.45
C THR A 9 14.69 -0.05 26.04
N ASP A 10 15.95 -0.31 25.69
CA ASP A 10 16.99 0.69 25.38
C ASP A 10 17.23 0.91 23.87
N LEU A 11 16.36 0.36 23.01
CA LEU A 11 16.43 0.58 21.57
C LEU A 11 16.00 2.00 21.20
N SER A 12 16.71 2.61 20.25
CA SER A 12 16.24 3.81 19.57
C SER A 12 15.02 3.51 18.68
N ASP A 13 14.26 4.55 18.34
CA ASP A 13 13.11 4.43 17.44
C ASP A 13 13.52 3.86 16.07
N GLU A 14 14.63 4.33 15.50
CA GLU A 14 15.17 3.83 14.22
C GLU A 14 15.47 2.33 14.26
N GLN A 15 16.12 1.86 15.33
CA GLN A 15 16.40 0.44 15.52
C GLN A 15 15.11 -0.36 15.64
N ARG A 16 14.13 0.15 16.38
CA ARG A 16 12.85 -0.50 16.57
C ARG A 16 12.07 -0.60 15.26
N ILE A 17 12.02 0.48 14.48
CA ILE A 17 11.38 0.52 13.15
C ILE A 17 11.99 -0.54 12.24
N THR A 18 13.32 -0.62 12.20
CA THR A 18 14.04 -1.59 11.38
C THR A 18 13.68 -3.03 11.79
N LEU A 19 13.72 -3.33 13.09
CA LEU A 19 13.40 -4.66 13.61
C LEU A 19 11.91 -5.02 13.45
N LEU A 20 11.00 -4.04 13.46
CA LEU A 20 9.57 -4.25 13.18
C LEU A 20 9.34 -4.66 11.74
N ALA A 21 10.06 -4.06 10.77
CA ALA A 21 9.94 -4.40 9.36
C ALA A 21 10.27 -5.87 9.06
N GLU A 22 11.18 -6.47 9.85
CA GLU A 22 11.58 -7.87 9.73
C GLU A 22 10.58 -8.85 10.36
N LEU A 23 9.59 -8.39 11.13
CA LEU A 23 8.67 -9.30 11.84
C LEU A 23 7.83 -10.16 10.90
N SER A 24 7.49 -9.66 9.70
CA SER A 24 6.68 -10.41 8.73
C SER A 24 7.35 -11.70 8.26
N ASP A 25 8.68 -11.76 8.32
CA ASP A 25 9.46 -12.90 7.85
C ASP A 25 9.51 -14.02 8.91
N TYR A 26 9.10 -13.72 10.15
CA TYR A 26 9.10 -14.63 11.27
C TYR A 26 7.74 -14.61 12.01
N PRO A 27 6.65 -15.11 11.39
CA PRO A 27 5.33 -15.12 12.03
C PRO A 27 5.30 -16.06 13.25
N SER A 28 5.00 -15.50 14.43
CA SER A 28 4.89 -16.26 15.68
C SER A 28 4.03 -15.53 16.72
N PRO A 29 3.53 -16.22 17.76
CA PRO A 29 2.85 -15.57 18.87
C PRO A 29 3.70 -14.49 19.56
N GLN A 30 5.03 -14.67 19.57
CA GLN A 30 5.96 -13.67 20.11
C GLN A 30 6.05 -12.45 19.19
N ALA A 31 6.06 -12.65 17.87
CA ALA A 31 6.02 -11.56 16.90
C ALA A 31 4.75 -10.71 17.05
N LEU A 32 3.60 -11.36 17.31
CA LEU A 32 2.33 -10.64 17.56
C LEU A 32 2.38 -9.78 18.83
N LYS A 33 2.97 -10.28 19.91
CA LYS A 33 3.17 -9.49 21.14
C LYS A 33 4.07 -8.29 20.92
N LEU A 34 5.13 -8.46 20.14
CA LEU A 34 6.08 -7.38 19.82
C LEU A 34 5.47 -6.36 18.86
N LEU A 35 4.64 -6.82 17.91
CA LEU A 35 3.83 -5.97 17.05
C LEU A 35 2.88 -5.10 17.90
N ASP A 36 2.11 -5.70 18.80
CA ASP A 36 1.16 -5.00 19.69
C ASP A 36 1.86 -3.94 20.55
N ALA A 37 3.02 -4.28 21.12
CA ALA A 37 3.87 -3.31 21.84
C ALA A 37 4.37 -2.17 20.94
N GLY A 38 4.59 -2.41 19.65
CA GLY A 38 4.92 -1.39 18.66
C GLY A 38 3.75 -0.46 18.33
N LEU A 39 2.53 -1.01 18.22
CA LEU A 39 1.30 -0.24 17.99
C LEU A 39 0.97 0.69 19.16
N GLY A 40 1.33 0.33 20.39
CA GLY A 40 1.16 1.17 21.58
C GLY A 40 2.35 2.08 21.92
N ASN A 41 3.34 2.23 21.03
CA ASN A 41 4.56 2.99 21.33
C ASN A 41 4.31 4.51 21.39
N ALA A 42 5.06 5.22 22.23
CA ALA A 42 4.97 6.69 22.34
C ALA A 42 5.35 7.42 21.03
N SER A 43 6.32 6.88 20.29
CA SER A 43 6.76 7.41 18.99
C SER A 43 5.76 7.06 17.90
N ASP A 44 5.23 8.08 17.22
CA ASP A 44 4.33 7.90 16.09
C ASP A 44 5.00 7.12 14.95
N GLN A 45 6.30 7.31 14.75
CA GLN A 45 7.08 6.61 13.72
C GLN A 45 7.14 5.10 13.97
N VAL A 46 7.30 4.70 15.23
CA VAL A 46 7.26 3.28 15.62
C VAL A 46 5.86 2.70 15.42
N ARG A 47 4.79 3.42 15.79
CA ARG A 47 3.41 2.98 15.56
C ARG A 47 3.15 2.75 14.07
N LYS A 48 3.58 3.68 13.21
CA LYS A 48 3.50 3.57 11.74
C LYS A 48 4.24 2.34 11.21
N ALA A 49 5.46 2.08 11.66
CA ALA A 49 6.21 0.89 11.27
C ALA A 49 5.52 -0.41 11.71
N ALA A 50 4.92 -0.43 12.91
CA ALA A 50 4.13 -1.56 13.37
C ALA A 50 2.87 -1.76 12.51
N ILE A 51 2.15 -0.69 12.16
CA ILE A 51 1.01 -0.75 11.23
C ILE A 51 1.43 -1.42 9.91
N ASP A 52 2.53 -0.97 9.30
CA ASP A 52 3.01 -1.52 8.03
C ASP A 52 3.41 -3.01 8.17
N ALA A 53 4.08 -3.39 9.26
CA ALA A 53 4.43 -4.79 9.53
C ALA A 53 3.19 -5.69 9.70
N SER A 54 2.10 -5.17 10.26
CA SER A 54 0.87 -5.94 10.48
C SER A 54 0.24 -6.43 9.17
N VAL A 55 0.36 -5.68 8.07
CA VAL A 55 -0.28 -5.98 6.78
C VAL A 55 0.12 -7.34 6.23
N LYS A 56 1.38 -7.76 6.44
CA LYS A 56 1.89 -9.06 5.99
C LYS A 56 1.89 -10.12 7.10
N LEU A 57 1.90 -9.68 8.36
CA LEU A 57 2.08 -10.56 9.52
C LEU A 57 0.77 -11.21 10.00
N VAL A 58 -0.37 -10.54 9.82
CA VAL A 58 -1.65 -10.98 10.40
C VAL A 58 -2.75 -11.15 9.34
N SER A 59 -3.75 -11.97 9.67
CA SER A 59 -4.97 -12.09 8.85
C SER A 59 -5.80 -10.80 8.87
N ASN A 60 -6.68 -10.61 7.88
CA ASN A 60 -7.55 -9.44 7.79
C ASN A 60 -8.36 -9.18 9.08
N SER A 61 -9.00 -10.21 9.63
CA SER A 61 -9.77 -10.06 10.87
C SER A 61 -8.91 -9.65 12.06
N GLN A 62 -7.69 -10.20 12.18
CA GLN A 62 -6.74 -9.79 13.21
C GLN A 62 -6.25 -8.37 13.00
N ARG A 63 -6.03 -7.97 11.74
CA ARG A 63 -5.64 -6.60 11.37
C ARG A 63 -6.71 -5.59 11.78
N SER A 64 -8.00 -5.87 11.54
CA SER A 64 -9.09 -5.03 12.02
C SER A 64 -9.08 -4.86 13.55
N LEU A 65 -8.87 -5.95 14.28
CA LEU A 65 -8.83 -5.92 15.74
C LEU A 65 -7.65 -5.10 16.29
N LEU A 66 -6.48 -5.23 15.67
CA LEU A 66 -5.25 -4.54 16.10
C LEU A 66 -5.24 -3.06 15.70
N LEU A 67 -5.68 -2.74 14.48
CA LEU A 67 -5.54 -1.40 13.91
C LEU A 67 -6.78 -0.53 14.08
N GLY A 68 -7.96 -1.13 14.30
CA GLY A 68 -9.21 -0.38 14.47
C GLY A 68 -9.13 0.74 15.53
N PRO A 69 -8.56 0.49 16.73
CA PRO A 69 -8.38 1.55 17.73
C PRO A 69 -7.48 2.70 17.27
N LEU A 70 -6.52 2.45 16.38
CA LEU A 70 -5.60 3.47 15.87
C LEU A 70 -6.26 4.44 14.88
N LEU A 71 -7.51 4.19 14.47
CA LEU A 71 -8.30 5.18 13.74
C LEU A 71 -8.65 6.40 14.61
N ASP A 72 -8.53 6.30 15.94
CA ASP A 72 -8.69 7.39 16.91
C ASP A 72 -7.36 7.78 17.59
N ASP A 73 -6.22 7.39 17.00
CA ASP A 73 -4.89 7.79 17.52
C ASP A 73 -4.77 9.31 17.57
N PRO A 74 -4.14 9.93 18.60
CA PRO A 74 -3.99 11.38 18.69
C PRO A 74 -3.26 11.99 17.48
N GLU A 75 -2.32 11.26 16.90
CA GLU A 75 -1.53 11.70 15.76
C GLU A 75 -2.24 11.42 14.44
N GLN A 76 -2.53 12.49 13.69
CA GLN A 76 -3.21 12.38 12.40
C GLN A 76 -2.47 11.47 11.41
N SER A 77 -1.14 11.51 11.43
CA SER A 77 -0.33 10.65 10.53
C SER A 77 -0.50 9.16 10.84
N VAL A 78 -0.74 8.80 12.11
CA VAL A 78 -0.99 7.41 12.52
C VAL A 78 -2.40 6.98 12.14
N ARG A 79 -3.41 7.86 12.31
CA ARG A 79 -4.78 7.58 11.84
C ARG A 79 -4.81 7.27 10.35
N PHE A 80 -4.09 8.03 9.52
CA PHE A 80 -3.98 7.78 8.07
C PHE A 80 -3.18 6.51 7.74
N HIS A 81 -2.11 6.22 8.51
CA HIS A 81 -1.52 4.89 8.75
C HIS A 81 -2.54 3.76 8.77
N ALA A 82 -3.32 3.74 9.86
CA ALA A 82 -4.30 2.71 10.13
C ALA A 82 -5.37 2.65 9.04
N THR A 83 -5.83 3.80 8.57
CA THR A 83 -6.81 3.91 7.47
C THR A 83 -6.33 3.18 6.23
N ARG A 84 -5.13 3.49 5.74
CA ARG A 84 -4.55 2.84 4.56
C ARG A 84 -4.41 1.32 4.73
N ALA A 85 -4.00 0.89 5.93
CA ALA A 85 -3.81 -0.53 6.23
C ALA A 85 -5.14 -1.30 6.39
N LEU A 86 -6.24 -0.59 6.68
CA LEU A 86 -7.58 -1.15 6.85
C LEU A 86 -8.50 -0.98 5.64
N LEU A 87 -8.12 -0.14 4.67
CA LEU A 87 -8.88 -0.01 3.44
C LEU A 87 -8.79 -1.28 2.58
N GLY A 88 -9.92 -1.65 1.98
CA GLY A 88 -10.06 -2.87 1.19
C GLY A 88 -10.47 -4.10 1.99
N LEU A 89 -10.56 -4.03 3.33
CA LEU A 89 -11.24 -5.06 4.10
C LEU A 89 -12.76 -4.95 3.91
N SER A 90 -13.44 -6.08 3.98
CA SER A 90 -14.89 -6.14 3.91
C SER A 90 -15.56 -5.55 5.17
N PRO A 91 -16.82 -5.08 5.08
CA PRO A 91 -17.58 -4.62 6.24
C PRO A 91 -17.63 -5.65 7.38
N ASP A 92 -17.72 -6.94 7.05
CA ASP A 92 -17.76 -8.03 8.02
C ASP A 92 -16.42 -8.18 8.77
N GLU A 93 -15.29 -8.04 8.07
CA GLU A 93 -13.96 -8.08 8.68
C GLU A 93 -13.70 -6.84 9.57
N LEU A 94 -14.25 -5.69 9.20
CA LEU A 94 -14.09 -4.43 9.93
C LEU A 94 -15.02 -4.33 11.15
N GLY A 95 -16.21 -4.92 11.06
CA GLY A 95 -17.21 -4.90 12.12
C GLY A 95 -17.51 -3.48 12.61
N LEU A 96 -17.31 -3.23 13.90
CA LEU A 96 -17.59 -1.95 14.54
C LEU A 96 -16.74 -0.78 14.01
N TYR A 97 -15.60 -1.06 13.37
CA TYR A 97 -14.71 -0.03 12.84
C TYR A 97 -15.10 0.44 11.43
N PHE A 98 -16.07 -0.20 10.78
CA PHE A 98 -16.43 0.13 9.40
C PHE A 98 -16.81 1.61 9.23
N ALA A 99 -17.68 2.14 10.10
CA ALA A 99 -18.12 3.55 10.01
C ALA A 99 -16.98 4.54 10.32
N VAL A 100 -16.14 4.23 11.31
CA VAL A 100 -14.99 5.08 11.69
C VAL A 100 -13.95 5.09 10.57
N LEU A 101 -13.73 3.94 9.91
CA LEU A 101 -12.82 3.85 8.77
C LEU A 101 -13.29 4.73 7.61
N GLN A 102 -14.60 4.75 7.30
CA GLN A 102 -15.15 5.60 6.24
C GLN A 102 -14.89 7.09 6.53
N GLN A 103 -15.20 7.55 7.75
CA GLN A 103 -14.92 8.92 8.15
C GLN A 103 -13.42 9.26 8.08
N SER A 104 -12.56 8.35 8.55
CA SER A 104 -11.11 8.54 8.50
C SER A 104 -10.57 8.57 7.06
N ALA A 105 -11.16 7.78 6.15
CA ALA A 105 -10.84 7.79 4.73
C ALA A 105 -11.23 9.11 4.05
N GLU A 106 -12.40 9.66 4.37
CA GLU A 106 -12.82 10.98 3.89
C GLU A 106 -11.86 12.09 4.35
N ALA A 107 -11.52 12.11 5.64
CA ALA A 107 -10.56 13.06 6.19
C ALA A 107 -9.16 12.90 5.57
N PHE A 108 -8.73 11.66 5.30
CA PHE A 108 -7.47 11.39 4.63
C PHE A 108 -7.48 11.93 3.18
N GLN A 109 -8.58 11.72 2.46
CA GLN A 109 -8.77 12.25 1.12
C GLN A 109 -8.67 13.77 1.08
N GLU A 110 -9.36 14.46 1.99
CA GLU A 110 -9.33 15.92 2.09
C GLU A 110 -7.93 16.45 2.41
N SER A 111 -7.24 15.79 3.35
CA SER A 111 -5.85 16.09 3.65
C SER A 111 -4.97 15.98 2.42
N LEU A 112 -5.04 14.88 1.68
CA LEU A 112 -4.25 14.69 0.45
C LEU A 112 -4.56 15.72 -0.64
N LYS A 113 -5.83 16.14 -0.77
CA LYS A 113 -6.25 17.19 -1.71
C LYS A 113 -5.67 18.56 -1.36
N SER A 114 -5.39 18.82 -0.08
CA SER A 114 -4.82 20.08 0.40
C SER A 114 -3.30 20.16 0.33
N GLN A 115 -2.61 19.02 0.18
CA GLN A 115 -1.16 18.95 0.13
C GLN A 115 -0.61 19.40 -1.24
N PRO A 116 0.69 19.76 -1.32
CA PRO A 116 1.34 20.04 -2.60
C PRO A 116 1.13 18.91 -3.61
N GLN A 117 0.82 19.28 -4.85
CA GLN A 117 0.60 18.31 -5.91
C GLN A 117 1.94 17.74 -6.38
N ASP A 118 2.30 16.57 -5.86
CA ASP A 118 3.39 15.74 -6.37
C ASP A 118 2.86 14.37 -6.82
N ALA A 119 3.72 13.59 -7.49
CA ALA A 119 3.33 12.29 -8.01
C ALA A 119 2.93 11.32 -6.91
N GLN A 120 3.54 11.41 -5.72
CA GLN A 120 3.27 10.50 -4.62
C GLN A 120 1.91 10.76 -3.97
N ASN A 121 1.54 12.03 -3.80
CA ASN A 121 0.24 12.43 -3.29
C ASN A 121 -0.87 12.07 -4.28
N GLN A 122 -0.65 12.25 -5.59
CA GLN A 122 -1.59 11.81 -6.62
C GLN A 122 -1.75 10.29 -6.64
N LEU A 123 -0.66 9.53 -6.45
CA LEU A 123 -0.72 8.08 -6.32
C LEU A 123 -1.49 7.64 -5.06
N GLN A 124 -1.31 8.32 -3.93
CA GLN A 124 -2.07 8.04 -2.71
C GLN A 124 -3.55 8.34 -2.88
N LEU A 125 -3.92 9.46 -3.51
CA LEU A 125 -5.31 9.76 -3.86
C LEU A 125 -5.91 8.70 -4.78
N ALA A 126 -5.17 8.27 -5.80
CA ALA A 126 -5.61 7.21 -6.68
C ALA A 126 -5.90 5.91 -5.92
N ARG A 127 -5.02 5.50 -5.00
CA ARG A 127 -5.21 4.30 -4.16
C ARG A 127 -6.47 4.40 -3.32
N LEU A 128 -6.70 5.56 -2.73
CA LEU A 128 -7.88 5.80 -1.91
C LEU A 128 -9.17 5.71 -2.75
N TYR A 129 -9.18 6.32 -3.94
CA TYR A 129 -10.28 6.21 -4.88
C TYR A 129 -10.50 4.77 -5.36
N LEU A 130 -9.43 4.02 -5.64
CA LEU A 130 -9.51 2.60 -6.02
C LEU A 130 -10.13 1.74 -4.91
N GLN A 131 -9.77 2.00 -3.66
CA GLN A 131 -10.28 1.25 -2.51
C GLN A 131 -11.73 1.63 -2.13
N THR A 132 -12.16 2.84 -2.47
CA THR A 132 -13.54 3.32 -2.24
C THR A 132 -14.48 3.09 -3.44
N GLY A 133 -13.94 2.68 -4.59
CA GLY A 133 -14.71 2.36 -5.81
C GLY A 133 -14.87 3.53 -6.79
N ASP A 134 -14.27 4.68 -6.50
CA ASP A 134 -14.30 5.89 -7.33
C ASP A 134 -13.33 5.79 -8.53
N LEU A 135 -13.67 4.95 -9.51
CA LEU A 135 -12.76 4.61 -10.61
C LEU A 135 -12.37 5.80 -11.51
N GLU A 136 -13.29 6.73 -11.80
CA GLU A 136 -12.98 7.90 -12.65
C GLU A 136 -12.01 8.87 -11.95
N PRO A 137 -12.24 9.29 -10.68
CA PRO A 137 -11.24 10.03 -9.91
C PRO A 137 -9.90 9.30 -9.80
N ALA A 138 -9.90 7.96 -9.66
CA ALA A 138 -8.67 7.17 -9.63
C ALA A 138 -7.86 7.29 -10.93
N VAL A 139 -8.49 7.15 -12.11
CA VAL A 139 -7.82 7.35 -13.42
C VAL A 139 -7.21 8.75 -13.49
N ALA A 140 -8.00 9.76 -13.15
CA ALA A 140 -7.54 11.15 -13.25
C ALA A 140 -6.37 11.45 -12.29
N ALA A 141 -6.32 10.81 -11.13
CA ALA A 141 -5.22 10.91 -10.18
C ALA A 141 -3.96 10.17 -10.69
N LEU A 142 -4.10 8.96 -11.24
CA LEU A 142 -2.98 8.20 -11.82
C LEU A 142 -2.38 8.87 -13.06
N GLN A 143 -3.22 9.46 -13.92
CA GLN A 143 -2.76 10.27 -15.04
C GLN A 143 -1.96 11.48 -14.58
N ARG A 144 -2.39 12.17 -13.52
CA ARG A 144 -1.62 13.27 -12.93
C ARG A 144 -0.30 12.76 -12.32
N ALA A 145 -0.33 11.66 -11.59
CA ALA A 145 0.86 11.07 -10.97
C ALA A 145 1.93 10.74 -12.01
N THR A 146 1.56 10.03 -13.08
CA THR A 146 2.44 9.66 -14.20
C THR A 146 2.89 10.86 -15.04
N SER A 147 2.12 11.96 -15.05
CA SER A 147 2.52 13.20 -15.73
C SER A 147 3.52 14.01 -14.90
N LEU A 148 3.36 14.03 -13.57
CA LEU A 148 4.23 14.73 -12.63
C LEU A 148 5.59 14.03 -12.48
N ASP A 149 5.58 12.70 -12.43
CA ASP A 149 6.78 11.88 -12.41
C ASP A 149 6.64 10.70 -13.38
N PRO A 150 7.12 10.85 -14.63
CA PRO A 150 7.12 9.76 -15.60
C PRO A 150 8.04 8.58 -15.22
N GLY A 151 8.91 8.74 -14.21
CA GLY A 151 9.75 7.68 -13.65
C GLY A 151 9.10 6.89 -12.52
N ASN A 152 7.92 7.30 -12.04
CA ASN A 152 7.19 6.61 -10.99
C ASN A 152 6.54 5.33 -11.53
N ILE A 153 7.31 4.24 -11.50
CA ILE A 153 6.87 2.91 -11.96
C ILE A 153 5.62 2.44 -11.19
N GLU A 154 5.53 2.75 -9.90
CA GLU A 154 4.40 2.36 -9.04
C GLU A 154 3.08 3.00 -9.51
N ALA A 155 3.10 4.30 -9.82
CA ALA A 155 1.95 5.01 -10.38
C ALA A 155 1.58 4.51 -11.78
N ALA A 156 2.58 4.21 -12.60
CA ALA A 156 2.35 3.74 -13.96
C ALA A 156 1.73 2.32 -13.97
N LEU A 157 2.22 1.41 -13.12
CA LEU A 157 1.64 0.07 -12.97
C LEU A 157 0.22 0.10 -12.41
N ALA A 158 -0.06 0.96 -11.42
CA ALA A 158 -1.41 1.16 -10.92
C ALA A 158 -2.36 1.69 -12.01
N HIS A 159 -1.88 2.55 -12.91
CA HIS A 159 -2.66 3.04 -14.05
C HIS A 159 -2.98 1.91 -15.04
N ILE A 160 -1.98 1.11 -15.39
CA ILE A 160 -2.15 -0.08 -16.26
C ILE A 160 -3.20 -1.02 -15.67
N GLU A 161 -3.10 -1.35 -14.38
CA GLU A 161 -4.05 -2.25 -13.71
C GLU A 161 -5.48 -1.69 -13.76
N LEU A 162 -5.65 -0.37 -13.58
CA LEU A 162 -6.97 0.25 -13.67
C LEU A 162 -7.52 0.27 -15.11
N LEU A 163 -6.68 0.53 -16.12
CA LEU A 163 -7.06 0.44 -17.53
C LEU A 163 -7.52 -0.98 -17.85
N ASP A 164 -6.80 -1.98 -17.35
CA ASP A 164 -7.11 -3.39 -17.51
C ASP A 164 -8.49 -3.76 -16.93
N ARG A 165 -8.75 -3.35 -15.69
CA ARG A 165 -10.05 -3.52 -15.02
C ARG A 165 -11.20 -2.84 -15.78
N LYS A 166 -10.92 -1.78 -16.53
CA LYS A 166 -11.88 -1.06 -17.39
C LYS A 166 -12.03 -1.68 -18.79
N GLY A 167 -11.33 -2.77 -19.08
CA GLY A 167 -11.32 -3.42 -20.40
C GLY A 167 -10.53 -2.64 -21.47
N GLN A 168 -9.71 -1.68 -21.06
CA GLN A 168 -8.91 -0.82 -21.93
C GLN A 168 -7.52 -1.44 -22.21
N ALA A 169 -7.49 -2.73 -22.56
CA ALA A 169 -6.27 -3.52 -22.71
C ALA A 169 -5.26 -2.92 -23.71
N GLU A 170 -5.72 -2.30 -24.80
CA GLU A 170 -4.83 -1.64 -25.76
C GLU A 170 -4.11 -0.42 -25.16
N GLN A 171 -4.79 0.35 -24.30
CA GLN A 171 -4.16 1.48 -23.60
C GLN A 171 -3.15 0.99 -22.57
N ALA A 172 -3.49 -0.08 -21.83
CA ALA A 172 -2.57 -0.73 -20.91
C ALA A 172 -1.30 -1.24 -21.62
N ARG A 173 -1.46 -1.88 -22.79
CA ARG A 173 -0.34 -2.36 -23.62
C ARG A 173 0.54 -1.22 -24.14
N SER A 174 -0.08 -0.13 -24.62
CA SER A 174 0.66 1.06 -25.06
C SER A 174 1.46 1.70 -23.92
N LEU A 175 0.89 1.73 -22.71
CA LEU A 175 1.56 2.25 -21.53
C LEU A 175 2.75 1.36 -21.12
N PHE A 176 2.60 0.03 -21.15
CA PHE A 176 3.70 -0.90 -20.95
C PHE A 176 4.84 -0.67 -21.95
N ALA A 177 4.53 -0.53 -23.24
CA ALA A 177 5.53 -0.30 -24.28
C ALA A 177 6.34 0.99 -24.01
N GLY A 178 5.66 2.10 -23.72
CA GLY A 178 6.34 3.37 -23.41
C GLY A 178 7.19 3.31 -22.14
N LEU A 179 6.77 2.55 -21.12
CA LEU A 179 7.56 2.36 -19.89
C LEU A 179 8.82 1.54 -20.14
N LEU A 180 8.72 0.46 -20.94
CA LEU A 180 9.84 -0.41 -21.28
C LEU A 180 10.82 0.25 -22.26
N GLU A 181 10.36 1.09 -23.19
CA GLU A 181 11.24 1.89 -24.04
C GLU A 181 12.12 2.83 -23.22
N ARG A 182 11.57 3.43 -22.16
CA ARG A 182 12.32 4.32 -21.25
C ARG A 182 13.17 3.57 -20.24
N ASN A 183 12.76 2.36 -19.88
CA ASN A 183 13.40 1.55 -18.84
C ASN A 183 13.63 0.10 -19.32
N PRO A 184 14.46 -0.11 -20.36
CA PRO A 184 14.58 -1.41 -21.02
C PRO A 184 15.14 -2.52 -20.13
N GLY A 185 15.88 -2.17 -19.07
CA GLY A 185 16.44 -3.11 -18.09
C GLY A 185 15.61 -3.27 -16.81
N SER A 186 14.38 -2.73 -16.75
CA SER A 186 13.56 -2.83 -15.55
C SER A 186 12.93 -4.21 -15.41
N SER A 187 13.51 -5.04 -14.53
CA SER A 187 12.99 -6.37 -14.19
C SER A 187 11.57 -6.31 -13.64
N ILE A 188 11.22 -5.24 -12.93
CA ILE A 188 9.86 -5.01 -12.40
C ILE A 188 8.86 -4.86 -13.55
N LEU A 189 9.18 -4.05 -14.56
CA LEU A 189 8.28 -3.82 -15.69
C LEU A 189 8.17 -5.04 -16.60
N GLN A 190 9.28 -5.74 -16.83
CA GLN A 190 9.32 -7.00 -17.55
C GLN A 190 8.46 -8.08 -16.88
N HIS A 191 8.62 -8.24 -15.57
CA HIS A 191 7.81 -9.16 -14.78
C HIS A 191 6.33 -8.79 -14.80
N ALA A 192 6.00 -7.51 -14.59
CA ALA A 192 4.62 -7.02 -14.62
C ALA A 192 3.96 -7.24 -16.00
N LEU A 193 4.67 -6.98 -17.10
CA LEU A 193 4.17 -7.26 -18.45
C LEU A 193 3.97 -8.75 -18.66
N GLY A 194 4.93 -9.59 -18.24
CA GLY A 194 4.81 -11.06 -18.34
C GLY A 194 3.57 -11.57 -17.62
N MET A 195 3.33 -11.13 -16.39
CA MET A 195 2.12 -11.47 -15.61
C MET A 195 0.85 -10.97 -16.30
N TRP A 196 0.86 -9.75 -16.83
CA TRP A 196 -0.27 -9.20 -17.57
C TRP A 196 -0.59 -10.00 -18.84
N LEU A 197 0.43 -10.40 -19.62
CA LEU A 197 0.26 -11.22 -20.82
C LEU A 197 -0.29 -12.61 -20.49
N LEU A 198 0.18 -13.23 -19.40
CA LEU A 198 -0.34 -14.53 -18.93
C LEU A 198 -1.83 -14.43 -18.57
N ASN A 199 -2.24 -13.37 -17.86
CA ASN A 199 -3.65 -13.12 -17.52
C ASN A 199 -4.53 -12.92 -18.76
N HIS A 200 -3.94 -12.48 -19.89
CA HIS A 200 -4.62 -12.28 -21.17
C HIS A 200 -4.49 -13.48 -22.14
N GLY A 201 -3.96 -14.62 -21.69
CA GLY A 201 -3.78 -15.81 -22.54
C GLY A 201 -2.68 -15.68 -23.60
N GLN A 202 -1.85 -14.63 -23.53
CA GLN A 202 -0.76 -14.34 -24.47
C GLN A 202 0.58 -14.94 -23.99
N ALA A 203 0.55 -16.19 -23.52
CA ALA A 203 1.69 -16.85 -22.89
C ALA A 203 2.93 -16.96 -23.79
N GLU A 204 2.73 -17.05 -25.10
CA GLU A 204 3.80 -17.10 -26.11
C GLU A 204 4.66 -15.83 -26.11
N PHE A 205 4.05 -14.67 -25.81
CA PHE A 205 4.75 -13.39 -25.70
C PHE A 205 5.34 -13.15 -24.29
N ALA A 206 4.83 -13.82 -23.27
CA ALA A 206 5.31 -13.68 -21.89
C ALA A 206 6.73 -14.21 -21.71
N LEU A 207 7.10 -15.31 -22.40
CA LEU A 207 8.45 -15.89 -22.34
C LEU A 207 9.52 -14.98 -22.96
N LEU A 208 9.17 -14.17 -23.96
CA LEU A 208 10.06 -13.16 -24.54
C LEU A 208 10.26 -11.96 -23.61
N SER A 209 9.35 -11.77 -22.65
CA SER A 209 9.36 -10.65 -21.70
C SER A 209 10.10 -10.97 -20.40
N LEU A 210 10.35 -12.26 -20.11
CA LEU A 210 10.97 -12.77 -18.88
C LEU A 210 12.40 -13.30 -19.07
N ALA A 211 12.95 -13.22 -20.29
CA ALA A 211 14.30 -13.64 -20.66
C ALA A 211 15.26 -12.44 -20.70
#